data_AF-A0A955XT54-F1
#
_entry.id   AF-A0A955XT54-F1
#
_cell.length_a   1.000
_cell.length_b   1.000
_cell.length_c   1.000
_cell.angle_alpha   90.00
_cell.angle_beta   90.00
_cell.angle_gamma   90.00
#
_symmetry.space_group_name_H-M   'P 1'
#
loop_
_entity.id
_entity.type
_entity.pdbx_description
1 polymer ?
#
loop_
_entity_poly.entity_id
_entity_poly.type
_entity_poly.pdbx_seq_one_letter_code
_entity_poly.pdbx_strand_id
1 'polypeptide(L)'
;MATRFPHHVRCWGAVVFVSLLMACAEGGGPGAGRSFDLSDASASGDLTTTEDGSIPFDVSGDVDGFGAQCQTIEDCSDGLLCLDGACARCDGDQSCTDDYGAVAACRAGLCVACPRGRDGCQCDDMACDDGLVCVEGSCRAPESCAELQCGPFRLCNTETLECLNECEGERVFDSESQTCVIPGANCVSGAPGSITEDCAAEKRRCESNDSGAECGACLVGYTEESGFCRPVRTCSLLGCDDDHRVCLPEGPFTDAGCGRCKSGYAEDGDECVLASQATYGGAGE
;
A
#
# COMPACT_ATOMS: atom_id res chain seq x y z
N MET A 1 -33.10 11.03 -23.50
CA MET A 1 -32.32 11.19 -24.74
C MET A 1 -30.87 10.98 -24.36
N ALA A 2 -30.29 9.84 -24.72
CA ALA A 2 -28.94 9.43 -24.34
C ALA A 2 -27.97 9.76 -25.47
N THR A 3 -26.99 10.64 -25.21
CA THR A 3 -25.94 11.00 -26.18
C THR A 3 -24.69 10.18 -25.91
N ARG A 4 -24.34 9.32 -26.88
CA ARG A 4 -23.09 8.55 -26.96
C ARG A 4 -21.93 9.46 -27.33
N PHE A 5 -20.81 9.34 -26.62
CA PHE A 5 -19.51 9.90 -26.99
C PHE A 5 -18.75 8.93 -27.92
N PRO A 6 -18.08 9.40 -28.99
CA PRO A 6 -17.14 8.58 -29.75
C PRO A 6 -15.71 8.73 -29.21
N HIS A 7 -15.08 7.61 -28.86
CA HIS A 7 -13.64 7.53 -28.66
C HIS A 7 -12.94 7.46 -30.03
N HIS A 8 -12.18 8.50 -30.38
CA HIS A 8 -11.21 8.45 -31.47
C HIS A 8 -9.86 7.96 -30.93
N VAL A 9 -9.53 6.69 -31.19
CA VAL A 9 -8.18 6.15 -31.04
C VAL A 9 -7.39 6.52 -32.29
N ARG A 10 -6.35 7.35 -32.15
CA ARG A 10 -5.35 7.60 -33.21
C ARG A 10 -4.14 6.72 -32.94
N CYS A 11 -3.99 5.65 -33.72
CA CYS A 11 -2.72 4.93 -33.84
C CYS A 11 -1.78 5.73 -34.73
N TRP A 12 -0.64 6.17 -34.20
CA TRP A 12 0.49 6.65 -35.00
C TRP A 12 1.40 5.49 -35.36
N GLY A 13 1.82 5.49 -36.62
CA GLY A 13 2.55 4.42 -37.28
C GLY A 13 4.02 4.33 -36.88
N ALA A 14 4.55 3.14 -37.15
CA ALA A 14 5.85 2.63 -36.78
C ALA A 14 7.02 3.17 -37.61
N VAL A 15 8.20 3.28 -36.96
CA VAL A 15 9.53 3.24 -37.61
C VAL A 15 10.49 2.39 -36.74
N VAL A 16 10.55 1.10 -37.08
CA VAL A 16 11.74 0.26 -37.38
C VAL A 16 13.03 0.38 -36.51
N PHE A 17 13.31 -0.73 -35.81
CA PHE A 17 14.58 -1.40 -35.45
C PHE A 17 15.57 -0.78 -34.44
N VAL A 18 15.70 -1.43 -33.27
CA VAL A 18 16.95 -2.11 -32.85
C VAL A 18 16.57 -3.39 -32.09
N SER A 19 17.10 -4.53 -32.55
CA SER A 19 16.98 -5.83 -31.89
C SER A 19 17.76 -5.85 -30.59
N LEU A 20 17.06 -5.91 -29.46
CA LEU A 20 17.60 -6.42 -28.20
C LEU A 20 16.71 -7.58 -27.73
N LEU A 21 17.27 -8.78 -27.79
CA LEU A 21 16.70 -9.99 -27.21
C LEU A 21 16.58 -9.80 -25.70
N MET A 22 15.36 -9.55 -25.23
CA MET A 22 15.00 -9.67 -23.82
C MET A 22 13.84 -10.66 -23.74
N ALA A 23 14.13 -11.82 -23.16
CA ALA A 23 13.19 -12.91 -22.97
C ALA A 23 12.02 -12.43 -22.08
N CYS A 24 10.84 -12.30 -22.69
CA CYS A 24 9.59 -12.22 -21.94
C CYS A 24 9.12 -13.65 -21.66
N ALA A 25 9.19 -14.05 -20.39
CA ALA A 25 8.52 -15.23 -19.90
C ALA A 25 7.00 -15.06 -20.06
N GLU A 26 6.36 -16.08 -20.61
CA GLU A 26 4.92 -16.17 -20.82
C GLU A 26 4.21 -16.29 -19.46
N GLY A 27 3.69 -15.16 -18.96
CA GLY A 27 2.79 -15.10 -17.81
C GLY A 27 1.37 -15.49 -18.24
N GLY A 28 0.93 -16.66 -17.78
CA GLY A 28 -0.38 -17.22 -18.11
C GLY A 28 -1.57 -16.45 -17.55
N GLY A 29 -2.63 -16.40 -18.37
CA GLY A 29 -4.00 -16.78 -18.00
C GLY A 29 -4.74 -15.96 -16.93
N PRO A 30 -5.86 -15.30 -17.28
CA PRO A 30 -6.72 -14.65 -16.29
C PRO A 30 -7.48 -15.71 -15.47
N GLY A 31 -7.08 -15.88 -14.22
CA GLY A 31 -7.83 -16.63 -13.22
C GLY A 31 -9.13 -15.91 -12.90
N ALA A 32 -10.26 -16.52 -13.25
CA ALA A 32 -11.59 -16.07 -12.88
C ALA A 32 -11.69 -15.96 -11.35
N GLY A 33 -11.92 -14.74 -10.86
CA GLY A 33 -12.22 -14.45 -9.47
C GLY A 33 -13.49 -15.20 -9.05
N ARG A 34 -13.31 -16.20 -8.18
CA ARG A 34 -14.39 -16.75 -7.37
C ARG A 34 -14.45 -15.93 -6.10
N SER A 35 -15.47 -15.08 -6.01
CA SER A 35 -15.95 -14.47 -4.78
C SER A 35 -16.31 -15.58 -3.78
N PHE A 36 -15.53 -15.69 -2.71
CA PHE A 36 -15.87 -16.48 -1.54
C PHE A 36 -16.81 -15.65 -0.68
N ASP A 37 -18.10 -15.97 -0.75
CA ASP A 37 -19.08 -15.61 0.26
C ASP A 37 -18.83 -16.49 1.49
N LEU A 38 -18.28 -15.89 2.55
CA LEU A 38 -18.23 -16.47 3.90
C LEU A 38 -19.47 -15.99 4.65
N SER A 39 -20.62 -16.52 4.25
CA SER A 39 -21.89 -16.33 4.94
C SER A 39 -22.43 -17.74 5.27
N ASP A 40 -22.71 -17.97 6.55
CA ASP A 40 -23.46 -19.09 7.13
C ASP A 40 -22.81 -20.48 7.23
N ALA A 41 -22.30 -20.80 8.43
CA ALA A 41 -22.38 -22.14 9.01
C ALA A 41 -22.25 -22.11 10.55
N SER A 42 -23.16 -21.39 11.21
CA SER A 42 -23.46 -21.59 12.63
C SER A 42 -24.27 -22.88 12.80
N ALA A 43 -23.57 -24.01 12.91
CA ALA A 43 -24.19 -25.27 13.33
C ALA A 43 -24.20 -25.34 14.87
N SER A 44 -25.27 -24.80 15.45
CA SER A 44 -25.68 -25.10 16.83
C SER A 44 -26.18 -26.55 16.87
N GLY A 45 -25.29 -27.47 17.24
CA GLY A 45 -25.62 -28.86 17.51
C GLY A 45 -26.28 -29.00 18.88
N ASP A 46 -27.60 -29.07 18.85
CA ASP A 46 -28.51 -29.29 19.98
C ASP A 46 -28.21 -30.65 20.65
N LEU A 47 -27.83 -30.58 21.94
CA LEU A 47 -27.63 -31.74 22.81
C LEU A 47 -29.01 -32.29 23.21
N THR A 48 -29.54 -33.22 22.43
CA THR A 48 -30.66 -34.05 22.88
C THR A 48 -30.17 -35.04 23.93
N THR A 49 -30.45 -34.68 25.17
CA THR A 49 -30.65 -35.55 26.33
C THR A 49 -31.29 -36.88 25.92
N THR A 50 -30.50 -37.95 25.95
CA THR A 50 -31.04 -39.32 25.92
C THR A 50 -31.09 -39.82 27.35
N GLU A 51 -32.32 -40.11 27.75
CA GLU A 51 -32.76 -40.51 29.07
C GLU A 51 -32.08 -41.78 29.57
N ASP A 52 -31.60 -41.70 30.81
CA ASP A 52 -31.86 -42.63 31.90
C ASP A 52 -32.07 -44.11 31.53
N GLY A 53 -30.95 -44.80 31.36
CA GLY A 53 -30.86 -46.27 31.32
C GLY A 53 -30.09 -46.77 32.54
N SER A 54 -30.69 -46.67 33.72
CA SER A 54 -30.19 -47.25 34.97
C SER A 54 -30.03 -48.78 34.84
N ILE A 55 -28.80 -49.25 34.62
CA ILE A 55 -28.40 -50.65 34.80
C ILE A 55 -27.56 -50.75 36.09
N PRO A 56 -28.04 -51.43 37.14
CA PRO A 56 -27.23 -51.71 38.32
C PRO A 56 -26.31 -52.89 38.01
N PHE A 57 -25.16 -52.61 37.40
CA PHE A 57 -24.05 -53.56 37.41
C PHE A 57 -23.20 -53.29 38.66
N ASP A 58 -23.56 -54.02 39.71
CA ASP A 58 -22.72 -54.26 40.88
C ASP A 58 -21.53 -55.12 40.43
N VAL A 59 -20.52 -54.46 39.83
CA VAL A 59 -19.19 -55.04 39.67
C VAL A 59 -18.37 -54.58 40.88
N SER A 60 -18.78 -55.09 42.04
CA SER A 60 -17.90 -55.30 43.18
C SER A 60 -16.95 -56.45 42.84
N GLY A 61 -16.14 -56.26 41.80
CA GLY A 61 -14.98 -57.08 41.53
C GLY A 61 -13.80 -56.31 42.08
N ASP A 62 -13.24 -56.78 43.18
CA ASP A 62 -11.94 -56.36 43.67
C ASP A 62 -10.94 -56.34 42.51
N VAL A 63 -10.66 -55.15 41.97
CA VAL A 63 -9.47 -54.88 41.14
C VAL A 63 -8.26 -54.80 42.07
N ASP A 64 -8.09 -55.82 42.89
CA ASP A 64 -6.81 -56.17 43.51
C ASP A 64 -5.91 -56.67 42.38
N GLY A 65 -5.27 -55.75 41.67
CA GLY A 65 -4.36 -56.17 40.62
C GLY A 65 -3.84 -55.07 39.73
N PHE A 66 -2.74 -54.48 40.18
CA PHE A 66 -1.73 -53.84 39.32
C PHE A 66 -2.06 -52.46 38.77
N GLY A 67 -2.61 -51.56 39.59
CA GLY A 67 -2.15 -50.18 39.51
C GLY A 67 -0.65 -50.21 39.82
N ALA A 68 0.20 -50.07 38.81
CA ALA A 68 1.65 -50.04 39.02
C ALA A 68 1.94 -48.96 40.06
N GLN A 69 2.45 -49.37 41.22
CA GLN A 69 2.92 -48.42 42.22
C GLN A 69 4.15 -47.74 41.65
N CYS A 70 4.19 -46.42 41.75
CA CYS A 70 5.30 -45.62 41.28
C CYS A 70 5.88 -44.81 42.43
N GLN A 71 7.20 -44.61 42.43
CA GLN A 71 7.89 -43.67 43.29
C GLN A 71 8.39 -42.47 42.48
N THR A 72 8.73 -42.71 41.21
CA THR A 72 9.07 -41.68 40.24
C THR A 72 8.30 -41.92 38.94
N ILE A 73 8.37 -40.98 38.01
CA ILE A 73 7.71 -41.11 36.72
C ILE A 73 8.29 -42.22 35.84
N GLU A 74 9.54 -42.62 36.10
CA GLU A 74 10.22 -43.72 35.39
C GLU A 74 9.58 -45.07 35.69
N ASP A 75 8.84 -45.18 36.81
CA ASP A 75 8.08 -46.38 37.17
C ASP A 75 6.76 -46.50 36.39
N CYS A 76 6.32 -45.41 35.74
CA CYS A 76 5.10 -45.37 34.95
C CYS A 76 5.37 -45.62 33.47
N SER A 77 4.41 -46.25 32.78
CA SER A 77 4.47 -46.41 31.32
C SER A 77 4.49 -45.05 30.63
N ASP A 78 5.19 -44.96 29.49
CA ASP A 78 5.45 -43.71 28.76
C ASP A 78 4.21 -42.78 28.68
N GLY A 79 4.34 -41.61 29.33
CA GLY A 79 3.35 -40.53 29.32
C GLY A 79 2.35 -40.53 30.48
N LEU A 80 2.41 -41.46 31.43
CA LEU A 80 1.60 -41.42 32.66
C LEU A 80 2.32 -40.67 33.78
N LEU A 81 1.55 -39.97 34.62
CA LEU A 81 2.06 -39.25 35.79
C LEU A 81 2.08 -40.15 37.02
N CYS A 82 3.08 -39.99 37.89
CA CYS A 82 3.06 -40.63 39.20
C CYS A 82 2.35 -39.73 40.21
N LEU A 83 1.03 -39.91 40.36
CA LEU A 83 0.21 -39.12 41.30
C LEU A 83 -0.14 -39.99 42.51
N ASP A 84 0.26 -39.53 43.70
CA ASP A 84 0.00 -40.20 44.97
C ASP A 84 0.43 -41.69 45.00
N GLY A 85 1.54 -42.00 44.31
CA GLY A 85 2.10 -43.35 44.26
C GLY A 85 1.40 -44.30 43.28
N ALA A 86 0.51 -43.79 42.43
CA ALA A 86 -0.14 -44.55 41.36
C ALA A 86 0.06 -43.88 39.99
N CYS A 87 0.30 -44.69 38.95
CA CYS A 87 0.35 -44.18 37.59
C CYS A 87 -1.03 -43.76 37.10
N ALA A 88 -1.20 -42.47 36.86
CA ALA A 88 -2.46 -41.84 36.48
C ALA A 88 -2.34 -41.09 35.14
N ARG A 89 -3.48 -40.93 34.49
CA ARG A 89 -3.59 -40.07 33.30
C ARG A 89 -3.58 -38.61 33.72
N CYS A 90 -3.02 -37.74 32.89
CA CYS A 90 -3.11 -36.30 33.09
C CYS A 90 -4.55 -35.80 32.88
N ASP A 91 -4.93 -34.76 33.63
CA ASP A 91 -6.26 -34.09 33.55
C ASP A 91 -6.16 -32.68 32.92
N GLY A 92 -4.96 -32.28 32.51
CA GLY A 92 -4.67 -31.02 31.84
C GLY A 92 -3.17 -30.78 31.68
N ASP A 93 -2.81 -29.77 30.89
CA ASP A 93 -1.41 -29.47 30.56
C ASP A 93 -0.56 -29.12 31.79
N GLN A 94 -1.16 -28.45 32.79
CA GLN A 94 -0.49 -28.13 34.06
C GLN A 94 -0.09 -29.36 34.87
N SER A 95 -0.78 -30.50 34.69
CA SER A 95 -0.39 -31.74 35.37
C SER A 95 0.92 -32.31 34.81
N CYS A 96 1.32 -31.89 33.60
CA CYS A 96 2.52 -32.39 32.93
C CYS A 96 3.76 -31.50 33.15
N THR A 97 3.60 -30.28 33.68
CA THR A 97 4.68 -29.28 33.69
C THR A 97 5.82 -29.60 34.65
N ASP A 98 5.53 -30.27 35.76
CA ASP A 98 6.53 -30.56 36.79
C ASP A 98 7.46 -31.72 36.36
N ASP A 99 6.90 -32.77 35.75
CA ASP A 99 7.64 -33.99 35.44
C ASP A 99 8.12 -34.07 33.97
N TYR A 100 7.38 -33.49 33.03
CA TYR A 100 7.71 -33.52 31.59
C TYR A 100 8.19 -32.16 31.04
N GLY A 101 8.36 -31.18 31.93
CA GLY A 101 8.82 -29.83 31.63
C GLY A 101 7.69 -28.85 31.34
N ALA A 102 7.97 -27.55 31.48
CA ALA A 102 7.01 -26.44 31.51
C ALA A 102 6.07 -26.31 30.29
N VAL A 103 6.28 -27.10 29.25
CA VAL A 103 5.63 -27.03 27.94
C VAL A 103 5.04 -28.38 27.51
N ALA A 104 5.07 -29.39 28.38
CA ALA A 104 4.41 -30.66 28.13
C ALA A 104 2.89 -30.48 28.10
N ALA A 105 2.24 -31.18 27.18
CA ALA A 105 0.80 -31.10 26.99
C ALA A 105 0.14 -32.45 27.24
N CYS A 106 -1.04 -32.41 27.84
CA CYS A 106 -1.86 -33.58 28.08
C CYS A 106 -2.66 -33.93 26.82
N ARG A 107 -2.33 -35.04 26.15
CA ARG A 107 -3.06 -35.52 24.96
C ARG A 107 -3.58 -36.92 25.20
N ALA A 108 -4.91 -37.06 25.14
CA ALA A 108 -5.60 -38.34 25.39
C ALA A 108 -5.25 -38.97 26.76
N GLY A 109 -5.03 -38.12 27.78
CA GLY A 109 -4.66 -38.56 29.12
C GLY A 109 -3.20 -38.98 29.27
N LEU A 110 -2.35 -38.71 28.28
CA LEU A 110 -0.90 -38.93 28.35
C LEU A 110 -0.18 -37.58 28.25
N CYS A 111 0.79 -37.36 29.12
CA CYS A 111 1.72 -36.25 28.99
C CYS A 111 2.67 -36.53 27.83
N VAL A 112 2.60 -35.67 26.82
CA VAL A 112 3.50 -35.70 25.67
C VAL A 112 4.50 -34.58 25.87
N ALA A 113 5.78 -34.96 26.02
CA ALA A 113 6.87 -33.99 26.05
C ALA A 113 6.81 -33.12 24.78
N CYS A 114 6.98 -31.81 24.97
CA CYS A 114 7.02 -30.88 23.86
C CYS A 114 8.17 -31.31 22.92
N PRO A 115 7.90 -31.64 21.65
CA PRO A 115 8.96 -32.10 20.74
C PRO A 115 10.05 -31.04 20.70
N ARG A 116 11.29 -31.44 21.01
CA ARG A 116 12.44 -30.54 20.99
C ARG A 116 12.46 -29.76 19.69
N GLY A 117 12.69 -28.46 19.81
CA GLY A 117 12.81 -27.59 18.66
C GLY A 117 11.52 -26.96 18.13
N ARG A 118 10.33 -27.33 18.63
CA ARG A 118 9.07 -26.70 18.18
C ARG A 118 8.73 -25.43 18.93
N ASP A 119 7.86 -24.60 18.35
CA ASP A 119 7.41 -23.33 18.92
C ASP A 119 6.81 -23.53 20.32
N GLY A 120 7.28 -22.73 21.28
CA GLY A 120 7.03 -22.85 22.71
C GLY A 120 7.89 -23.90 23.44
N CYS A 121 8.50 -24.86 22.77
CA CYS A 121 9.22 -25.96 23.43
C CYS A 121 10.62 -25.57 23.93
N GLN A 122 11.15 -26.31 24.91
CA GLN A 122 12.51 -26.10 25.39
C GLN A 122 13.54 -26.44 24.29
N CYS A 123 14.55 -25.58 24.12
CA CYS A 123 15.69 -25.83 23.24
C CYS A 123 16.88 -26.39 24.04
N ASP A 124 17.58 -27.37 23.46
CA ASP A 124 18.85 -27.89 23.95
C ASP A 124 19.94 -27.42 22.98
N ASP A 125 20.99 -26.77 23.48
CA ASP A 125 22.12 -26.27 22.68
C ASP A 125 21.76 -25.39 21.45
N MET A 126 20.75 -24.51 21.60
CA MET A 126 20.30 -23.53 20.58
C MET A 126 19.65 -24.09 19.31
N ALA A 127 19.37 -25.39 19.22
CA ALA A 127 18.71 -25.97 18.06
C ALA A 127 17.18 -25.92 18.19
N CYS A 128 16.53 -25.18 17.28
CA CYS A 128 15.09 -25.25 17.06
C CYS A 128 14.78 -25.70 15.62
N ASP A 129 13.67 -26.41 15.44
CA ASP A 129 13.18 -26.89 14.15
C ASP A 129 12.51 -25.75 13.38
N ASP A 130 12.27 -25.97 12.07
CA ASP A 130 11.45 -25.11 11.21
C ASP A 130 11.82 -23.61 11.19
N GLY A 131 13.09 -23.28 11.44
CA GLY A 131 13.60 -21.91 11.41
C GLY A 131 13.26 -21.06 12.63
N LEU A 132 12.83 -21.70 13.72
CA LEU A 132 12.63 -21.06 15.02
C LEU A 132 13.99 -20.72 15.67
N VAL A 133 13.97 -19.82 16.65
CA VAL A 133 15.16 -19.39 17.41
C VAL A 133 14.97 -19.67 18.89
N CYS A 134 16.03 -20.16 19.54
CA CYS A 134 16.06 -20.43 20.97
C CYS A 134 16.29 -19.12 21.74
N VAL A 135 15.26 -18.62 22.44
CA VAL A 135 15.35 -17.42 23.28
C VAL A 135 14.88 -17.74 24.68
N GLU A 136 15.71 -17.42 25.67
CA GLU A 136 15.45 -17.72 27.10
C GLU A 136 15.14 -19.20 27.39
N GLY A 137 15.70 -20.11 26.60
CA GLY A 137 15.51 -21.55 26.76
C GLY A 137 14.24 -22.11 26.12
N SER A 138 13.48 -21.30 25.38
CA SER A 138 12.32 -21.74 24.59
C SER A 138 12.50 -21.40 23.11
N CYS A 139 12.11 -22.32 22.23
CA CYS A 139 12.02 -22.10 20.80
C CYS A 139 10.83 -21.22 20.50
N ARG A 140 11.06 -20.11 19.81
CA ARG A 140 10.01 -19.19 19.37
C ARG A 140 10.23 -18.82 17.92
N ALA A 141 9.18 -18.35 17.25
CA ALA A 141 9.33 -17.73 15.94
C ALA A 141 10.38 -16.60 16.03
N PRO A 142 11.29 -16.47 15.05
CA PRO A 142 12.18 -15.32 15.01
C PRO A 142 11.33 -14.05 14.97
N GLU A 143 11.60 -13.14 15.90
CA GLU A 143 10.98 -11.83 15.91
C GLU A 143 11.12 -11.24 14.51
N SER A 144 10.00 -11.06 13.84
CA SER A 144 10.01 -10.51 12.49
C SER A 144 9.70 -9.03 12.56
N CYS A 145 10.11 -8.30 11.53
CA CYS A 145 9.71 -6.91 11.36
C CYS A 145 8.18 -6.70 11.37
N ALA A 146 7.40 -7.75 11.06
CA ALA A 146 5.95 -7.70 11.16
C ALA A 146 5.44 -7.69 12.62
N GLU A 147 6.21 -8.26 13.56
CA GLU A 147 5.85 -8.36 14.98
C GLU A 147 6.27 -7.14 15.79
N LEU A 148 7.34 -6.44 15.38
CA LEU A 148 7.81 -5.21 16.04
C LEU A 148 6.82 -4.05 15.97
N GLN A 149 5.77 -4.17 15.16
CA GLN A 149 4.75 -3.13 14.98
C GLN A 149 5.37 -1.74 14.78
N CYS A 150 6.38 -1.62 13.89
CA CYS A 150 7.11 -0.39 13.63
C CYS A 150 6.25 0.81 13.18
N GLY A 151 4.94 0.64 13.09
CA GLY A 151 4.00 1.60 12.55
C GLY A 151 3.92 1.47 11.03
N PRO A 152 2.85 2.03 10.44
CA PRO A 152 2.63 1.93 9.01
C PRO A 152 3.77 2.62 8.23
N PHE A 153 4.28 1.93 7.20
CA PHE A 153 5.30 2.41 6.25
C PHE A 153 6.68 2.73 6.85
N ARG A 154 6.94 2.37 8.11
CA ARG A 154 8.28 2.51 8.71
C ARG A 154 9.11 1.29 8.36
N LEU A 155 10.33 1.53 7.89
CA LEU A 155 11.26 0.45 7.60
C LEU A 155 11.76 -0.21 8.89
N CYS A 156 12.03 -1.50 8.80
CA CYS A 156 12.59 -2.28 9.90
C CYS A 156 13.91 -2.91 9.45
N ASN A 157 14.90 -2.84 10.34
CA ASN A 157 16.17 -3.51 10.13
C ASN A 157 16.02 -5.00 10.43
N THR A 158 16.09 -5.84 9.41
CA THR A 158 15.93 -7.30 9.56
C THR A 158 17.10 -7.98 10.27
N GLU A 159 18.26 -7.33 10.38
CA GLU A 159 19.42 -7.87 11.08
C GLU A 159 19.39 -7.55 12.57
N THR A 160 19.03 -6.33 12.94
CA THR A 160 18.99 -5.89 14.35
C THR A 160 17.61 -5.99 14.98
N LEU A 161 16.57 -6.20 14.18
CA LEU A 161 15.18 -6.21 14.61
C LEU A 161 14.79 -4.89 15.30
N GLU A 162 15.22 -3.77 14.71
CA GLU A 162 14.91 -2.42 15.19
C GLU A 162 14.15 -1.62 14.13
N CYS A 163 13.18 -0.82 14.57
CA CYS A 163 12.43 0.08 13.70
C CYS A 163 13.28 1.30 13.32
N LEU A 164 13.56 1.46 12.03
CA LEU A 164 14.42 2.54 11.52
C LEU A 164 13.64 3.86 11.44
N ASN A 165 14.31 5.00 11.57
CA ASN A 165 13.72 6.32 11.31
C ASN A 165 13.68 6.64 9.79
N GLU A 166 13.46 5.59 8.99
CA GLU A 166 13.40 5.62 7.54
C GLU A 166 12.04 5.08 7.12
N CYS A 167 11.49 5.63 6.05
CA CYS A 167 10.14 5.34 5.60
C CYS A 167 10.14 4.75 4.19
N GLU A 168 9.12 3.95 3.89
CA GLU A 168 8.88 3.43 2.56
C GLU A 168 8.40 4.52 1.61
N GLY A 169 8.96 4.53 0.39
CA GLY A 169 8.56 5.43 -0.68
C GLY A 169 8.94 6.90 -0.43
N GLU A 170 8.00 7.81 -0.70
CA GLU A 170 8.18 9.27 -0.60
C GLU A 170 7.85 9.85 0.78
N ARG A 171 7.64 8.99 1.77
CA ARG A 171 7.29 9.39 3.13
C ARG A 171 8.51 9.88 3.89
N VAL A 172 8.27 10.73 4.87
CA VAL A 172 9.29 11.25 5.78
C VAL A 172 8.92 10.87 7.20
N PHE A 173 9.93 10.46 7.98
CA PHE A 173 9.74 10.14 9.38
C PHE A 173 9.53 11.43 10.19
N ASP A 174 8.36 11.55 10.79
CA ASP A 174 8.05 12.62 11.72
C ASP A 174 8.40 12.16 13.14
N SER A 175 9.42 12.80 13.73
CA SER A 175 9.92 12.47 15.05
C SER A 175 8.97 12.86 16.19
N GLU A 176 8.05 13.80 15.97
CA GLU A 176 7.07 14.20 16.98
C GLU A 176 5.96 13.16 17.10
N SER A 177 5.38 12.74 15.96
CA SER A 177 4.35 11.70 15.94
C SER A 177 4.93 10.28 15.99
N GLN A 178 6.24 10.11 15.76
CA GLN A 178 6.90 8.81 15.59
C GLN A 178 6.31 7.97 14.45
N THR A 179 5.82 8.64 13.38
CA THR A 179 5.19 7.98 12.23
C THR A 179 5.74 8.45 10.90
N CYS A 180 5.57 7.62 9.86
CA CYS A 180 5.93 7.95 8.49
C CYS A 180 4.79 8.68 7.78
N VAL A 181 4.94 10.00 7.64
CA VAL A 181 3.94 10.87 7.01
C VAL A 181 4.32 11.20 5.57
N ILE A 182 3.33 11.48 4.73
CA ILE A 182 3.60 12.11 3.43
C ILE A 182 3.87 13.59 3.75
N PRO A 183 5.05 14.13 3.41
CA PRO A 183 5.32 15.55 3.63
C PRO A 183 4.28 16.38 2.88
N GLY A 184 3.75 17.42 3.53
CA GLY A 184 2.87 18.37 2.86
C GLY A 184 3.56 19.00 1.66
N ALA A 185 2.78 19.28 0.61
CA ALA A 185 3.30 19.96 -0.57
C ALA A 185 3.96 21.28 -0.17
N ASN A 186 5.15 21.55 -0.71
CA ASN A 186 5.87 22.80 -0.47
C ASN A 186 6.60 23.30 -1.73
N CYS A 187 7.09 24.54 -1.69
CA CYS A 187 7.81 25.16 -2.81
C CYS A 187 9.34 25.21 -2.61
N VAL A 188 9.89 24.46 -1.66
CA VAL A 188 11.33 24.46 -1.38
C VAL A 188 11.99 23.45 -2.31
N SER A 189 12.75 23.91 -3.31
CA SER A 189 13.37 23.02 -4.31
C SER A 189 14.23 21.93 -3.65
N GLY A 190 13.96 20.67 -4.00
CA GLY A 190 14.67 19.50 -3.47
C GLY A 190 14.29 19.08 -2.04
N ALA A 191 13.39 19.80 -1.38
CA ALA A 191 12.83 19.33 -0.12
C ALA A 191 11.85 18.15 -0.37
N PRO A 192 11.70 17.21 0.57
CA PRO A 192 10.65 16.20 0.49
C PRO A 192 9.27 16.85 0.32
N GLY A 193 8.44 16.32 -0.58
CA GLY A 193 7.13 16.89 -0.91
C GLY A 193 7.18 18.20 -1.71
N SER A 194 8.34 18.59 -2.26
CA SER A 194 8.42 19.77 -3.12
C SER A 194 7.72 19.54 -4.45
N ILE A 195 6.81 20.43 -4.82
CA ILE A 195 6.09 20.38 -6.11
C ILE A 195 6.63 21.39 -7.13
N THR A 196 7.79 22.00 -6.85
CA THR A 196 8.36 23.07 -7.68
C THR A 196 8.66 22.61 -9.11
N GLU A 197 9.18 21.39 -9.28
CA GLU A 197 9.49 20.82 -10.60
C GLU A 197 8.21 20.48 -11.38
N ASP A 198 7.20 19.94 -10.70
CA ASP A 198 5.90 19.62 -11.30
C ASP A 198 5.20 20.89 -11.79
N CYS A 199 5.13 21.94 -10.94
CA CYS A 199 4.59 23.23 -11.36
C CYS A 199 5.36 23.82 -12.54
N ALA A 200 6.69 23.72 -12.53
CA ALA A 200 7.51 24.21 -13.64
C ALA A 200 7.30 23.42 -14.94
N ALA A 201 7.03 22.11 -14.85
CA ALA A 201 6.65 21.29 -15.99
C ALA A 201 5.33 21.78 -16.62
N GLU A 202 4.35 22.16 -15.79
CA GLU A 202 3.09 22.79 -16.19
C GLU A 202 3.20 24.27 -16.56
N LYS A 203 4.41 24.84 -16.54
CA LYS A 203 4.68 26.26 -16.81
C LYS A 203 3.98 27.19 -15.83
N ARG A 204 3.88 26.76 -14.58
CA ARG A 204 3.30 27.50 -13.44
C ARG A 204 4.36 27.79 -12.38
N ARG A 205 4.11 28.83 -11.59
CA ARG A 205 4.88 29.13 -10.38
C ARG A 205 4.34 28.27 -9.22
N CYS A 206 5.23 27.70 -8.42
CA CYS A 206 4.85 27.14 -7.13
C CYS A 206 4.59 28.28 -6.14
N GLU A 207 3.42 28.28 -5.52
CA GLU A 207 3.02 29.26 -4.51
C GLU A 207 2.68 28.54 -3.20
N SER A 208 3.19 29.06 -2.08
CA SER A 208 2.90 28.51 -0.74
C SER A 208 1.69 29.22 -0.14
N ASN A 209 0.80 28.45 0.48
CA ASN A 209 -0.41 28.93 1.15
C ASN A 209 -0.57 28.24 2.52
N ASP A 210 -1.63 28.58 3.27
CA ASP A 210 -1.87 28.03 4.61
C ASP A 210 -2.12 26.51 4.62
N SER A 211 -2.43 25.91 3.47
CA SER A 211 -2.67 24.47 3.30
C SER A 211 -1.46 23.71 2.71
N GLY A 212 -0.33 24.39 2.46
CA GLY A 212 0.87 23.80 1.86
C GLY A 212 1.37 24.59 0.66
N ALA A 213 1.43 23.95 -0.51
CA ALA A 213 1.79 24.57 -1.77
C ALA A 213 0.89 24.11 -2.91
N GLU A 214 0.74 24.98 -3.90
CA GLU A 214 0.00 24.72 -5.13
C GLU A 214 0.67 25.35 -6.35
N CYS A 215 0.30 24.89 -7.55
CA CYS A 215 0.74 25.50 -8.80
C CYS A 215 -0.17 26.69 -9.14
N GLY A 216 0.34 27.90 -8.86
CA GLY A 216 -0.36 29.16 -9.07
C GLY A 216 -0.27 29.67 -10.52
N ALA A 217 0.04 30.97 -10.66
CA ALA A 217 0.02 31.66 -11.95
C ALA A 217 1.04 31.09 -12.96
N CYS A 218 0.78 31.32 -14.26
CA CYS A 218 1.71 30.97 -15.33
C CYS A 218 3.07 31.68 -15.17
N LEU A 219 4.14 31.00 -15.59
CA LEU A 219 5.48 31.57 -15.64
C LEU A 219 5.55 32.71 -16.67
N VAL A 220 6.54 33.60 -16.51
CA VAL A 220 6.79 34.70 -17.46
C VAL A 220 6.99 34.14 -18.87
N GLY A 221 6.34 34.75 -19.86
CA GLY A 221 6.30 34.29 -21.24
C GLY A 221 5.22 33.24 -21.53
N TYR A 222 4.40 32.91 -20.53
CA TYR A 222 3.21 32.07 -20.67
C TYR A 222 1.96 32.83 -20.24
N THR A 223 0.83 32.49 -20.84
CA THR A 223 -0.49 33.01 -20.51
C THR A 223 -1.48 31.87 -20.36
N GLU A 224 -2.50 32.06 -19.53
CA GLU A 224 -3.49 31.02 -19.24
C GLU A 224 -4.56 30.95 -20.34
N GLU A 225 -4.76 29.76 -20.90
CA GLU A 225 -5.83 29.47 -21.86
C GLU A 225 -6.48 28.15 -21.47
N SER A 226 -7.76 28.19 -21.09
CA SER A 226 -8.54 27.01 -20.67
C SER A 226 -7.92 26.23 -19.50
N GLY A 227 -7.30 26.93 -18.54
CA GLY A 227 -6.64 26.32 -17.37
C GLY A 227 -5.20 25.88 -17.61
N PHE A 228 -4.70 25.92 -18.84
CA PHE A 228 -3.33 25.55 -19.18
C PHE A 228 -2.48 26.77 -19.48
N CYS A 229 -1.22 26.74 -19.07
CA CYS A 229 -0.26 27.78 -19.41
C CYS A 229 0.35 27.49 -20.79
N ARG A 230 0.01 28.31 -21.78
CA ARG A 230 0.62 28.24 -23.12
C ARG A 230 1.57 29.41 -23.35
N PRO A 231 2.55 29.31 -24.26
CA PRO A 231 3.40 30.43 -24.61
C PRO A 231 2.57 31.65 -25.06
N VAL A 232 3.03 32.85 -24.71
CA VAL A 232 2.46 34.09 -25.27
C VAL A 232 2.64 34.11 -26.78
N ARG A 233 1.59 34.49 -27.51
CA ARG A 233 1.65 34.64 -28.97
C ARG A 233 2.37 35.95 -29.28
N THR A 234 3.39 35.87 -30.11
CA THR A 234 4.14 37.04 -30.58
C THR A 234 3.53 37.60 -31.85
N CYS A 235 3.92 38.83 -32.20
CA CYS A 235 3.53 39.47 -33.47
C CYS A 235 3.80 38.61 -34.71
N SER A 236 4.90 37.85 -34.72
CA SER A 236 5.27 36.98 -35.84
C SER A 236 4.33 35.79 -36.02
N LEU A 237 3.66 35.34 -34.96
CA LEU A 237 2.71 34.22 -35.01
C LEU A 237 1.32 34.67 -35.46
N LEU A 238 0.93 35.91 -35.14
CA LEU A 238 -0.43 36.41 -35.38
C LEU A 238 -0.70 36.84 -36.82
N GLY A 239 0.34 36.98 -37.66
CA GLY A 239 0.15 37.39 -39.06
C GLY A 239 -0.33 38.85 -39.22
N CYS A 240 -0.23 39.69 -38.20
CA CYS A 240 -0.72 41.08 -38.28
C CYS A 240 -0.09 41.86 -39.45
N ASP A 241 1.13 41.48 -39.85
CA ASP A 241 1.81 42.11 -40.98
C ASP A 241 1.09 41.85 -42.31
N ASP A 242 0.68 40.58 -42.51
CA ASP A 242 -0.05 40.07 -43.66
C ASP A 242 -1.46 40.66 -43.72
N ASP A 243 -2.11 40.82 -42.56
CA ASP A 243 -3.41 41.50 -42.42
C ASP A 243 -3.31 43.02 -42.49
N HIS A 244 -2.13 43.56 -42.82
CA HIS A 244 -1.88 45.00 -42.91
C HIS A 244 -2.23 45.79 -41.64
N ARG A 245 -2.09 45.18 -40.46
CA ARG A 245 -2.31 45.77 -39.14
C ARG A 245 -1.00 46.10 -38.43
N VAL A 246 -1.03 47.12 -37.58
CA VAL A 246 0.08 47.45 -36.66
C VAL A 246 0.02 46.46 -35.51
N CYS A 247 1.07 45.65 -35.34
CA CYS A 247 1.14 44.76 -34.19
C CYS A 247 1.41 45.53 -32.89
N LEU A 248 0.63 45.20 -31.86
CA LEU A 248 0.88 45.59 -30.48
C LEU A 248 1.72 44.49 -29.83
N PRO A 249 2.90 44.82 -29.26
CA PRO A 249 3.81 43.82 -28.72
C PRO A 249 3.19 43.05 -27.56
N GLU A 250 3.60 41.80 -27.39
CA GLU A 250 3.23 40.97 -26.24
C GLU A 250 3.70 41.58 -24.91
N GLY A 251 2.98 41.24 -23.84
CA GLY A 251 3.38 41.52 -22.46
C GLY A 251 3.97 40.27 -21.79
N PRO A 252 4.43 40.37 -20.53
CA PRO A 252 5.01 39.22 -19.82
C PRO A 252 4.03 38.05 -19.59
N PHE A 253 2.72 38.33 -19.65
CA PHE A 253 1.64 37.35 -19.43
C PHE A 253 0.45 37.53 -20.40
N THR A 254 0.61 38.36 -21.44
CA THR A 254 -0.47 38.72 -22.38
C THR A 254 0.03 38.54 -23.80
N ASP A 255 -0.79 37.93 -24.65
CA ASP A 255 -0.48 37.82 -26.07
C ASP A 255 -0.29 39.19 -26.72
N ALA A 256 0.49 39.20 -27.80
CA ALA A 256 0.45 40.28 -28.77
C ALA A 256 -0.97 40.40 -29.37
N GLY A 257 -1.24 41.54 -30.00
CA GLY A 257 -2.52 41.78 -30.67
C GLY A 257 -2.35 42.55 -31.97
N CYS A 258 -3.23 42.31 -32.94
CA CYS A 258 -3.28 43.13 -34.14
C CYS A 258 -4.13 44.38 -33.85
N GLY A 259 -3.53 45.56 -33.94
CA GLY A 259 -4.20 46.83 -33.73
C GLY A 259 -4.79 47.42 -35.02
N ARG A 260 -4.72 48.76 -35.12
CA ARG A 260 -5.19 49.53 -36.28
C ARG A 260 -4.48 49.15 -37.59
N CYS A 261 -5.09 49.47 -38.73
CA CYS A 261 -4.45 49.33 -40.03
C CYS A 261 -3.15 50.15 -40.15
N LYS A 262 -2.19 49.60 -40.90
CA LYS A 262 -0.94 50.28 -41.27
C LYS A 262 -1.21 51.49 -42.15
N SER A 263 -0.24 52.39 -42.21
CA SER A 263 -0.28 53.53 -43.14
C SER A 263 -0.50 53.06 -44.59
N GLY A 264 -1.44 53.69 -45.29
CA GLY A 264 -1.84 53.32 -46.65
C GLY A 264 -3.05 52.37 -46.72
N TYR A 265 -3.49 51.84 -45.59
CA TYR A 265 -4.67 50.99 -45.45
C TYR A 265 -5.73 51.68 -44.58
N ALA A 266 -7.00 51.33 -44.80
CA ALA A 266 -8.14 51.78 -44.00
C ALA A 266 -8.99 50.58 -43.59
N GLU A 267 -9.68 50.70 -42.45
CA GLU A 267 -10.60 49.65 -41.97
C GLU A 267 -11.85 49.62 -42.86
N ASP A 268 -12.17 48.43 -43.39
CA ASP A 268 -13.44 48.11 -44.06
C ASP A 268 -14.00 46.83 -43.42
N GLY A 269 -14.85 47.00 -42.41
CA GLY A 269 -15.23 45.90 -41.52
C GLY A 269 -14.05 45.42 -40.65
N ASP A 270 -13.80 44.12 -40.64
CA ASP A 270 -12.70 43.49 -39.89
C ASP A 270 -11.38 43.40 -40.68
N GLU A 271 -11.36 43.89 -41.94
CA GLU A 271 -10.21 43.81 -42.84
C GLU A 271 -9.55 45.18 -43.05
N CYS A 272 -8.24 45.18 -43.29
CA CYS A 272 -7.50 46.36 -43.69
C CYS A 272 -7.28 46.35 -45.20
N VAL A 273 -8.07 47.14 -45.93
CA VAL A 273 -7.96 47.28 -47.39
C VAL A 273 -7.17 48.53 -47.74
N LEU A 274 -6.65 48.61 -48.98
CA LEU A 274 -5.96 49.82 -49.45
C LEU A 274 -6.91 51.02 -49.32
N ALA A 275 -6.41 52.14 -48.79
CA ALA A 275 -7.25 53.31 -48.53
C ALA A 275 -7.94 53.88 -49.79
N SER A 276 -7.41 53.59 -50.99
CA SER A 276 -8.03 53.95 -52.28
C SER A 276 -9.20 53.06 -52.69
N GLN A 277 -9.30 51.86 -52.09
CA GLN A 277 -10.34 50.86 -52.34
C GLN A 277 -11.37 50.79 -51.22
N ALA A 278 -11.04 51.32 -50.05
CA ALA A 278 -11.98 51.44 -48.94
C ALA A 278 -13.22 52.16 -49.44
N THR A 279 -14.33 51.42 -49.48
CA THR A 279 -15.63 52.01 -49.72
C THR A 279 -15.82 53.02 -48.61
N TYR A 280 -15.90 54.32 -48.93
CA TYR A 280 -16.33 55.31 -47.96
C TYR A 280 -17.79 54.93 -47.61
N GLY A 281 -17.95 54.00 -46.66
CA GLY A 281 -19.19 53.76 -45.97
C GLY A 281 -19.49 55.07 -45.28
N GLY A 282 -20.29 55.90 -45.95
CA GLY A 282 -20.52 57.27 -45.55
C GLY A 282 -20.80 57.34 -44.06
N ALA A 283 -20.14 58.26 -43.38
CA ALA A 283 -20.50 58.68 -42.03
C ALA A 283 -21.97 59.11 -42.05
N GLY A 284 -22.87 58.16 -41.78
CA GLY A 284 -24.21 58.43 -41.33
C GLY A 284 -24.10 58.83 -39.88
N GLU A 285 -24.34 60.12 -39.63
CA GLU A 285 -24.46 60.77 -38.32
C GLU A 285 -25.38 60.03 -37.35
#